data_AF-A0AAW2Q3K3-F1
#
_entry.id   AF-A0AAW2Q3K3-F1
#
_cell.length_a   1.000
_cell.length_b   1.000
_cell.length_c   1.000
_cell.angle_alpha   90.00
_cell.angle_beta   90.00
_cell.angle_gamma   90.00
#
_symmetry.space_group_name_H-M   'P 1'
#
loop_
_entity.id
_entity.type
_entity.pdbx_description
1 polymer ?
#
loop_
_entity_poly.entity_id
_entity_poly.type
_entity_poly.pdbx_seq_one_letter_code
_entity_poly.pdbx_strand_id
1 'polypeptide(L)'
;MYKPKVPSYDIQDLQVKSFDLQPGSILNTELLVNVKADNPNSHIGFTYGDDSSIDVVYSDANLCTGKLPYFYQGHQNTTLMTIDLVGKSVLASGVQEDFAQRQKEGKIPLLVKVKVPLRIVIGNMPLRQFKVFLNCSLVVDSLTPNKKVGVLSSNTTLYFEF
;
A
#
# COMPACT_ATOMS: atom_id res chain seq x y z
N MET A 1 -21.60 12.69 22.72
CA MET A 1 -21.57 11.34 22.11
C MET A 1 -20.50 11.33 21.03
N TYR A 2 -19.47 10.49 21.16
CA TYR A 2 -18.46 10.33 20.12
C TYR A 2 -19.06 9.52 18.97
N LYS A 3 -18.89 9.98 17.73
CA LYS A 3 -19.28 9.26 16.50
C LYS A 3 -18.00 8.94 15.72
N PRO A 4 -17.33 7.81 16.01
CA PRO A 4 -16.11 7.44 15.32
C PRO A 4 -16.32 7.36 13.81
N LYS A 5 -15.42 7.98 13.07
CA LYS A 5 -15.32 7.92 11.62
C LYS A 5 -14.01 7.22 11.25
N VAL A 6 -14.06 6.43 10.18
CA VAL A 6 -12.84 5.80 9.62
C VAL A 6 -12.02 6.90 8.92
N PRO A 7 -10.70 7.01 9.18
CA PRO A 7 -9.83 7.87 8.39
C PRO A 7 -9.91 7.54 6.90
N SER A 8 -9.79 8.54 6.03
CA SER A 8 -9.67 8.32 4.59
C SER A 8 -8.20 8.31 4.18
N TYR A 9 -7.88 7.55 3.13
CA TYR A 9 -6.53 7.43 2.61
C TYR A 9 -6.56 7.59 1.09
N ASP A 10 -5.77 8.53 0.58
CA ASP A 10 -5.70 8.85 -0.84
C ASP A 10 -4.25 8.70 -1.32
N ILE A 11 -4.04 7.86 -2.32
CA ILE A 11 -2.75 7.77 -3.02
C ILE A 11 -2.60 9.06 -3.84
N GLN A 12 -1.67 9.91 -3.42
CA GLN A 12 -1.37 11.17 -4.11
C GLN A 12 -0.50 10.93 -5.32
N ASP A 13 0.47 10.02 -5.19
CA ASP A 13 1.44 9.72 -6.22
C ASP A 13 2.01 8.31 -6.05
N LEU A 14 2.34 7.69 -7.17
CA LEU A 14 2.99 6.39 -7.26
C LEU A 14 4.09 6.50 -8.31
N GLN A 15 5.34 6.41 -7.85
CA GLN A 15 6.52 6.48 -8.71
C GLN A 15 7.18 5.11 -8.79
N VAL A 16 7.55 4.73 -10.00
CA VAL A 16 8.42 3.57 -10.24
C VAL A 16 9.86 4.07 -10.27
N LYS A 17 10.65 3.70 -9.27
CA LYS A 17 12.09 4.04 -9.20
C LYS A 17 12.92 3.01 -9.96
N SER A 18 12.66 1.73 -9.71
CA SER A 18 13.24 0.60 -10.43
C SER A 18 12.15 -0.43 -10.73
N PHE A 19 12.24 -0.99 -11.93
CA PHE A 19 11.47 -2.14 -12.35
C PHE A 19 12.27 -2.83 -13.45
N ASP A 20 13.27 -3.62 -13.06
CA ASP A 20 14.25 -4.21 -13.96
C ASP A 20 14.31 -5.72 -13.82
N LEU A 21 14.11 -6.41 -14.95
CA LEU A 21 14.28 -7.84 -15.05
C LEU A 21 15.74 -8.16 -15.41
N GLN A 22 16.43 -8.78 -14.47
CA GLN A 22 17.82 -9.21 -14.59
C GLN A 22 17.92 -10.66 -15.11
N PRO A 23 19.11 -11.09 -15.59
CA PRO A 23 19.36 -12.48 -15.93
C PRO A 23 18.96 -13.44 -14.80
N GLY A 24 18.47 -14.63 -15.15
CA GLY A 24 17.95 -15.60 -14.19
C GLY A 24 16.53 -15.30 -13.69
N SER A 25 15.76 -14.49 -14.44
CA SER A 25 14.37 -14.13 -14.14
C SER A 25 14.18 -13.44 -12.79
N ILE A 26 15.20 -12.70 -12.37
CA ILE A 26 15.17 -11.91 -11.14
C ILE A 26 14.61 -10.53 -11.48
N LEU A 27 13.48 -10.17 -10.93
CA LEU A 27 12.90 -8.84 -11.04
C LEU A 27 13.24 -8.02 -9.77
N ASN A 28 13.96 -6.91 -9.94
CA ASN A 28 14.04 -5.89 -8.90
C ASN A 28 12.87 -4.92 -9.07
N THR A 29 12.32 -4.48 -7.95
CA THR A 29 11.22 -3.54 -7.92
C THR A 29 11.42 -2.56 -6.78
N GLU A 30 11.36 -1.28 -7.12
CA GLU A 30 11.37 -0.18 -6.17
C GLU A 30 10.28 0.81 -6.55
N LEU A 31 9.32 0.98 -5.64
CA LEU A 31 8.20 1.91 -5.77
C LEU A 31 8.24 2.91 -4.62
N LEU A 32 7.95 4.16 -4.95
CA LEU A 32 7.75 5.23 -3.97
C LEU A 32 6.29 5.64 -4.00
N VAL A 33 5.61 5.51 -2.87
CA VAL A 33 4.17 5.83 -2.75
C VAL A 33 3.97 6.99 -1.80
N ASN A 34 3.27 8.02 -2.25
CA ASN A 34 2.84 9.12 -1.41
C ASN A 34 1.35 8.95 -1.06
N VAL A 35 1.06 8.84 0.22
CA VAL A 35 -0.29 8.63 0.74
C VAL A 35 -0.67 9.80 1.62
N LYS A 36 -1.87 10.34 1.38
CA LYS A 36 -2.51 11.30 2.28
C LYS A 36 -3.50 10.56 3.16
N ALA A 37 -3.31 10.61 4.46
CA ALA A 37 -4.25 10.14 5.45
C ALA A 37 -5.00 11.32 6.05
N ASP A 38 -6.33 11.26 6.09
CA ASP A 38 -7.17 12.29 6.72
C ASP A 38 -7.97 11.69 7.87
N ASN A 39 -7.79 12.25 9.07
CA ASN A 39 -8.59 11.90 10.22
C ASN A 39 -9.69 12.95 10.43
N PRO A 40 -10.96 12.66 10.08
CA PRO A 40 -12.06 13.62 10.19
C PRO A 40 -12.62 13.73 11.62
N ASN A 41 -12.10 12.98 12.59
CA ASN A 41 -12.62 12.96 13.95
C ASN A 41 -12.10 14.15 14.75
N SER A 42 -12.98 14.83 15.49
CA SER A 42 -12.63 15.98 16.34
C SER A 42 -12.09 15.60 17.73
N HIS A 43 -12.27 14.34 18.16
CA HIS A 43 -11.90 13.89 19.51
C HIS A 43 -11.30 12.48 19.54
N ILE A 44 -11.01 11.91 18.37
CA ILE A 44 -10.41 10.58 18.24
C ILE A 44 -9.13 10.70 17.43
N GLY A 45 -8.03 10.22 17.99
CA GLY A 45 -6.76 10.04 17.29
C GLY A 45 -6.48 8.55 17.01
N PHE A 46 -5.47 8.30 16.21
CA PHE A 46 -5.05 6.95 15.82
C PHE A 46 -3.54 6.82 15.95
N THR A 47 -3.07 5.78 16.63
CA THR A 47 -1.65 5.41 16.64
C THR A 47 -1.46 4.23 15.69
N TYR A 48 -0.64 4.44 14.66
CA TYR A 48 -0.23 3.45 13.68
C TYR A 48 1.02 2.75 14.20
N GLY A 49 0.94 1.43 14.36
CA GLY A 49 2.00 0.59 14.90
C GLY A 49 3.15 0.37 13.93
N ASP A 50 4.30 0.02 14.49
CA ASP A 50 5.57 -0.27 13.81
C ASP A 50 5.59 -1.64 13.10
N ASP A 51 4.80 -2.61 13.58
CA ASP A 51 4.59 -3.92 12.94
C ASP A 51 3.59 -3.87 11.76
N SER A 52 3.65 -2.80 10.97
CA SER A 52 2.92 -2.71 9.71
C SER A 52 3.66 -3.43 8.58
N SER A 53 2.93 -3.84 7.56
CA SER A 53 3.49 -4.36 6.31
C SER A 53 2.64 -3.97 5.12
N ILE A 54 3.30 -3.73 3.99
CA ILE A 54 2.69 -3.52 2.68
C ILE A 54 3.39 -4.45 1.70
N ASP A 55 2.63 -5.28 1.00
CA ASP A 55 3.14 -6.21 -0.01
C ASP A 55 2.46 -5.94 -1.35
N VAL A 56 3.25 -5.86 -2.42
CA VAL A 56 2.75 -5.72 -3.80
C VAL A 56 2.98 -7.04 -4.53
N VAL A 57 1.91 -7.67 -4.97
CA VAL A 57 1.92 -9.03 -5.51
C VAL A 57 1.42 -9.03 -6.95
N TYR A 58 2.10 -9.81 -7.80
CA TYR A 58 1.70 -10.11 -9.18
C TYR A 58 1.71 -11.63 -9.39
N SER A 59 0.57 -12.23 -9.74
CA SER A 59 0.45 -13.69 -10.01
C SER A 59 1.22 -14.54 -8.99
N ASP A 60 0.96 -14.30 -7.71
CA ASP A 60 1.57 -14.93 -6.53
C ASP A 60 3.05 -14.60 -6.25
N ALA A 61 3.74 -13.88 -7.13
CA ALA A 61 5.06 -13.35 -6.85
C ALA A 61 4.96 -12.05 -6.04
N ASN A 62 5.57 -12.02 -4.85
CA ASN A 62 5.73 -10.78 -4.09
C ASN A 62 6.84 -9.93 -4.72
N LEU A 63 6.46 -8.83 -5.36
CA LEU A 63 7.38 -7.97 -6.12
C LEU A 63 8.21 -7.09 -5.19
N CYS A 64 7.55 -6.46 -4.22
CA CYS A 64 8.19 -5.57 -3.26
C CYS A 64 7.36 -5.44 -1.98
N THR A 65 8.07 -5.13 -0.89
CA THR A 65 7.47 -4.94 0.44
C THR A 65 7.95 -3.62 1.05
N GLY A 66 7.15 -3.03 1.92
CA GLY A 66 7.56 -1.93 2.78
C GLY A 66 6.70 -1.82 4.02
N LYS A 67 6.81 -0.69 4.72
CA LYS A 67 6.11 -0.45 5.99
C LYS A 67 5.55 0.97 6.03
N LEU A 68 4.42 1.12 6.70
CA LEU A 68 3.97 2.46 7.11
C LEU A 68 4.87 2.98 8.23
N PRO A 69 5.08 4.30 8.30
CA PRO A 69 5.73 4.90 9.44
C PRO A 69 4.94 4.62 10.72
N TYR A 70 5.64 4.53 11.85
CA TYR A 70 5.01 4.61 13.17
C TYR A 70 4.68 6.07 13.48
N PHE A 71 3.41 6.40 13.69
CA PHE A 71 3.01 7.76 14.02
C PHE A 71 1.69 7.83 14.78
N TYR A 72 1.50 8.94 15.48
CA TYR A 72 0.21 9.34 16.03
C TYR A 72 -0.44 10.37 15.11
N GLN A 73 -1.61 10.04 14.58
CA GLN A 73 -2.47 10.96 13.87
C GLN A 73 -3.49 11.54 14.84
N GLY A 74 -3.33 12.82 15.15
CA GLY A 74 -4.26 13.56 15.99
C GLY A 74 -5.64 13.75 15.34
N HIS A 75 -6.54 14.37 16.09
CA HIS A 75 -7.87 14.80 15.67
C HIS A 75 -7.78 15.82 14.53
N GLN A 76 -8.72 15.77 13.57
CA GLN A 76 -8.83 16.71 12.45
C GLN A 76 -7.47 16.96 11.77
N ASN A 77 -6.69 15.89 11.62
CA ASN A 77 -5.33 15.96 11.14
C ASN A 77 -5.21 15.25 9.79
N THR A 78 -4.64 15.97 8.83
CA THR A 78 -4.16 15.41 7.58
C THR A 78 -2.66 15.12 7.71
N THR A 79 -2.26 13.87 7.47
CA THR A 79 -0.86 13.44 7.44
C THR A 79 -0.47 13.02 6.02
N LEU A 80 0.69 13.47 5.54
CA LEU A 80 1.31 12.95 4.32
C LEU A 80 2.39 11.96 4.70
N MET A 81 2.37 10.79 4.06
CA MET A 81 3.33 9.71 4.27
C MET A 81 3.98 9.38 2.94
N THR A 82 5.30 9.24 2.95
CA THR A 82 6.07 8.68 1.84
C THR A 82 6.52 7.29 2.25
N ILE A 83 6.27 6.31 1.40
CA ILE A 83 6.47 4.88 1.67
C ILE A 83 7.36 4.31 0.56
N ASP A 84 8.50 3.77 0.95
CA ASP A 84 9.38 3.00 0.07
C ASP A 84 8.95 1.52 0.08
N LEU A 85 8.70 0.98 -1.10
CA LEU A 85 8.45 -0.44 -1.31
C LEU A 85 9.59 -1.00 -2.15
N VAL A 86 10.37 -1.92 -1.58
CA VAL A 86 11.56 -2.47 -2.23
C VAL A 86 11.47 -3.98 -2.24
N GLY A 87 11.91 -4.60 -3.33
CA GLY A 87 11.98 -6.04 -3.41
C GLY A 87 12.78 -6.58 -4.57
N LYS A 88 13.07 -7.87 -4.44
CA LYS A 88 13.74 -8.70 -5.42
C LYS A 88 12.99 -10.03 -5.46
N SER A 89 12.44 -10.36 -6.61
CA SER A 89 11.60 -11.53 -6.79
C SER A 89 12.11 -12.39 -7.93
N VAL A 90 12.00 -13.71 -7.81
CA VAL A 90 12.26 -14.62 -8.93
C VAL A 90 10.90 -14.90 -9.59
N LEU A 91 10.75 -14.49 -10.84
CA LEU A 91 9.55 -14.77 -11.61
C LEU A 91 9.69 -16.12 -12.30
N ALA A 92 8.70 -16.99 -12.11
CA ALA A 92 8.60 -18.20 -12.93
C ALA A 92 8.40 -17.82 -14.41
N SER A 93 8.89 -18.63 -15.34
CA SER A 93 8.87 -18.30 -16.78
C SER A 93 7.47 -17.93 -17.29
N GLY A 94 6.43 -18.69 -16.89
CA GLY A 94 5.05 -18.38 -17.27
C GLY A 94 4.53 -17.06 -16.69
N VAL A 95 4.94 -16.70 -15.47
CA VAL A 95 4.59 -15.41 -14.85
C VAL A 95 5.28 -14.25 -15.56
N GLN A 96 6.54 -14.45 -15.96
CA GLN A 96 7.31 -13.46 -16.71
C GLN A 96 6.70 -13.18 -18.10
N GLU A 97 6.31 -14.23 -18.82
CA GLU A 97 5.65 -14.12 -20.13
C GLU A 97 4.30 -13.42 -20.04
N ASP A 98 3.46 -13.82 -19.07
CA ASP A 98 2.18 -13.16 -18.79
C ASP A 98 2.39 -11.69 -18.43
N PHE A 99 3.36 -11.38 -17.55
CA PHE A 99 3.69 -10.00 -17.21
C PHE A 99 4.07 -9.16 -18.43
N ALA A 100 4.97 -9.66 -19.28
CA ALA A 100 5.40 -8.97 -20.49
C ALA A 100 4.22 -8.70 -21.44
N GLN A 101 3.27 -9.63 -21.52
CA GLN A 101 2.06 -9.46 -22.30
C GLN A 101 1.13 -8.40 -21.69
N ARG A 102 0.86 -8.45 -20.38
CA ARG A 102 0.05 -7.45 -19.66
C ARG A 102 0.63 -6.05 -19.73
N GLN A 103 1.96 -5.94 -19.72
CA GLN A 103 2.64 -4.66 -19.89
C GLN A 103 2.44 -4.09 -21.30
N LYS A 104 2.49 -4.93 -22.35
CA LYS A 104 2.19 -4.51 -23.74
C LYS A 104 0.72 -4.08 -23.90
N GLU A 105 -0.19 -4.76 -23.22
CA GLU A 105 -1.63 -4.41 -23.19
C GLU A 105 -1.91 -3.14 -22.39
N GLY A 106 -0.94 -2.66 -21.60
CA GLY A 106 -1.13 -1.54 -20.68
C GLY A 106 -2.15 -1.84 -19.59
N LYS A 107 -2.23 -3.10 -19.13
CA LYS A 107 -3.17 -3.55 -18.10
C LYS A 107 -2.49 -4.56 -17.18
N ILE A 108 -1.81 -4.06 -16.17
CA ILE A 108 -1.04 -4.87 -15.23
C ILE A 108 -1.87 -5.04 -13.94
N PRO A 109 -2.43 -6.24 -13.68
CA PRO A 109 -3.12 -6.51 -12.43
C PRO A 109 -2.13 -6.65 -11.27
N LEU A 110 -2.38 -5.96 -10.17
CA LEU A 110 -1.60 -6.03 -8.94
C LEU A 110 -2.52 -6.28 -7.75
N LEU A 111 -2.03 -7.00 -6.76
CA LEU A 111 -2.68 -7.11 -5.46
C LEU A 111 -1.79 -6.44 -4.41
N VAL A 112 -2.30 -5.37 -3.81
CA VAL A 112 -1.64 -4.69 -2.69
C VAL A 112 -2.26 -5.19 -1.39
N LYS A 113 -1.46 -5.79 -0.52
CA LYS A 113 -1.88 -6.26 0.81
C LYS A 113 -1.27 -5.33 1.85
N VAL A 114 -2.07 -4.83 2.77
CA VAL A 114 -1.62 -3.95 3.84
C VAL A 114 -2.08 -4.53 5.18
N LYS A 115 -1.17 -4.59 6.14
CA LYS A 115 -1.44 -4.91 7.54
C LYS A 115 -0.98 -3.74 8.38
N VAL A 116 -1.84 -3.24 9.27
CA VAL A 116 -1.52 -2.13 10.16
C VAL A 116 -2.03 -2.42 11.57
N PRO A 117 -1.17 -2.52 12.58
CA PRO A 117 -1.59 -2.45 13.97
C PRO A 117 -2.08 -1.03 14.27
N LEU A 118 -3.27 -0.88 14.83
CA LEU A 118 -3.89 0.41 15.12
C LEU A 118 -4.36 0.46 16.57
N ARG A 119 -4.14 1.61 17.23
CA ARG A 119 -4.79 1.97 18.50
C ARG A 119 -5.63 3.21 18.30
N ILE A 120 -6.87 3.15 18.77
CA ILE A 120 -7.73 4.33 18.87
C ILE A 120 -7.37 5.08 20.15
N VAL A 121 -7.30 6.41 20.08
CA VAL A 121 -7.00 7.28 21.22
C VAL A 121 -8.16 8.25 21.41
N ILE A 122 -8.78 8.25 22.59
CA ILE A 122 -9.86 9.19 22.95
C ILE A 122 -9.33 10.12 24.04
N GLY A 123 -9.22 11.42 23.73
CA GLY A 123 -8.47 12.34 24.59
C GLY A 123 -7.02 11.89 24.74
N ASN A 124 -6.59 11.58 25.97
CA ASN A 124 -5.23 11.06 26.25
C ASN A 124 -5.23 9.56 26.58
N MET A 125 -6.36 8.86 26.38
CA MET A 125 -6.50 7.45 26.75
C MET A 125 -6.39 6.56 25.49
N PRO A 126 -5.28 5.82 25.30
CA PRO A 126 -5.20 4.82 24.25
C PRO A 126 -6.06 3.60 24.60
N LEU A 127 -6.76 3.09 23.60
CA LEU A 127 -7.53 1.84 23.68
C LEU A 127 -6.67 0.64 23.27
N ARG A 128 -7.24 -0.56 23.37
CA ARG A 128 -6.60 -1.81 22.94
C ARG A 128 -6.19 -1.74 21.47
N GLN A 129 -5.00 -2.28 21.17
CA GLN A 129 -4.53 -2.43 19.81
C GLN A 129 -5.30 -3.54 19.09
N PHE A 130 -5.68 -3.28 17.85
CA PHE A 130 -6.22 -4.27 16.90
C PHE A 130 -5.45 -4.17 15.59
N LYS A 131 -5.59 -5.14 14.70
CA LYS A 131 -4.98 -5.11 13.37
C LYS A 131 -6.05 -4.80 12.32
N VAL A 132 -5.70 -3.94 11.39
CA VAL A 132 -6.45 -3.69 10.16
C VAL A 132 -5.72 -4.36 9.02
N PHE A 133 -6.48 -5.04 8.18
CA PHE A 133 -5.99 -5.62 6.95
C PHE A 133 -6.75 -5.04 5.77
N LEU A 134 -6.03 -4.68 4.72
CA LEU A 134 -6.58 -4.13 3.49
C LEU A 134 -5.98 -4.89 2.31
N ASN A 135 -6.85 -5.39 1.44
CA ASN A 135 -6.46 -6.01 0.17
C ASN A 135 -7.04 -5.15 -0.95
N CYS A 136 -6.17 -4.58 -1.78
CA CYS A 136 -6.55 -3.74 -2.91
C CYS A 136 -6.09 -4.41 -4.21
N SER A 137 -7.05 -4.86 -5.01
CA SER A 137 -6.80 -5.31 -6.37
C SER A 137 -6.79 -4.10 -7.29
N LEU A 138 -5.67 -3.86 -7.95
CA LEU A 138 -5.42 -2.72 -8.83
C LEU A 138 -5.18 -3.22 -10.25
N VAL A 139 -5.59 -2.45 -11.25
CA VAL A 139 -5.06 -2.58 -12.60
C VAL A 139 -4.38 -1.27 -12.96
N VAL A 140 -3.10 -1.32 -13.29
CA VAL A 140 -2.30 -0.14 -13.67
C VAL A 140 -1.89 -0.19 -15.13
N ASP A 141 -1.66 0.97 -15.73
CA ASP A 141 -1.31 1.08 -17.15
C ASP A 141 0.18 0.82 -17.45
N SER A 142 1.05 1.00 -16.45
CA SER A 142 2.49 0.90 -16.62
C SER A 142 3.21 0.78 -15.29
N LEU A 143 4.29 -0.01 -15.28
CA LEU A 143 5.30 -0.02 -14.22
C LEU A 143 6.68 0.35 -14.79
N THR A 144 6.71 1.23 -15.79
CA THR A 144 7.97 1.68 -16.38
C THR A 144 8.58 2.80 -15.53
N PRO A 145 9.89 2.73 -15.18
CA PRO A 145 10.55 3.79 -14.44
C PRO A 145 10.36 5.17 -15.06
N ASN A 146 10.18 6.19 -14.22
CA ASN A 146 9.98 7.59 -14.61
C ASN A 146 8.73 7.88 -15.47
N LYS A 147 7.83 6.91 -15.67
CA LYS A 147 6.52 7.14 -16.27
C LYS A 147 5.47 7.25 -15.16
N LYS A 148 4.56 8.22 -15.30
CA LYS A 148 3.41 8.34 -14.39
C LYS A 148 2.54 7.08 -14.50
N VAL A 149 2.24 6.46 -13.35
CA VAL A 149 1.38 5.29 -13.28
C VAL A 149 -0.08 5.73 -13.27
N GLY A 150 -0.86 5.25 -14.24
CA GLY A 150 -2.31 5.39 -14.28
C GLY A 150 -3.00 4.20 -13.62
N VAL A 151 -3.88 4.47 -12.65
CA VAL A 151 -4.76 3.45 -12.07
C VAL A 151 -6.02 3.34 -12.94
N LEU A 152 -6.19 2.22 -13.62
CA LEU A 152 -7.33 1.95 -14.51
C LEU A 152 -8.55 1.44 -13.76
N SER A 153 -8.33 0.63 -12.73
CA SER A 153 -9.38 0.17 -11.81
C SER A 153 -8.79 -0.18 -10.45
N SER A 154 -9.64 -0.10 -9.42
CA SER A 154 -9.31 -0.52 -8.06
C SER A 154 -10.52 -1.14 -7.38
N ASN A 155 -10.29 -2.18 -6.59
CA ASN A 155 -11.28 -2.77 -5.69
C ASN A 155 -10.60 -3.09 -4.37
N THR A 156 -11.20 -2.65 -3.26
CA THR A 156 -10.60 -2.76 -1.94
C THR A 156 -11.52 -3.50 -0.99
N THR A 157 -10.95 -4.47 -0.28
CA THR A 157 -11.60 -5.16 0.84
C THR A 157 -10.84 -4.86 2.12
N LEU A 158 -11.58 -4.72 3.21
CA LEU A 158 -11.05 -4.33 4.51
C LEU A 158 -11.63 -5.23 5.60
N TYR A 159 -10.78 -5.72 6.50
CA TYR A 159 -11.19 -6.50 7.66
C TYR A 159 -10.32 -6.22 8.89
N PHE A 160 -10.80 -6.64 10.06
CA PHE A 160 -10.23 -6.32 11.36
C PHE A 160 -9.98 -7.59 12.18
N GLU A 161 -8.92 -7.60 12.99
CA GLU A 161 -8.59 -8.63 13.98
C GLU A 161 -8.34 -7.96 15.34
N PHE A 162 -9.10 -8.33 16.38
CA PHE A 162 -9.17 -7.65 17.69
C PHE A 162 -8.41 -8.36 18.81
#